data_AF-A0AAV8CHS7-F1
#
_entry.id   AF-A0AAV8CHS7-F1
#
_cell.length_a   1.000
_cell.length_b   1.000
_cell.length_c   1.000
_cell.angle_alpha   90.00
_cell.angle_beta   90.00
_cell.angle_gamma   90.00
#
_symmetry.space_group_name_H-M   'P 1'
#
loop_
_entity.id
_entity.type
_entity.pdbx_description
1 polymer ?
#
loop_
_entity_poly.entity_id
_entity_poly.type
_entity_poly.pdbx_seq_one_letter_code
_entity_poly.pdbx_strand_id
1 'polypeptide(L)'
;MFDLIDEQMKDAIQKGCSEYAPGIEIIGVRVTKPNIPASIRRNFEQMEEERTKALIAIERQKVAEKEAETEKKIALSQAEKNALVSQILMEQKLMEKDSIRRQEAIENEMFVARDKAQTDANFYRVMKEAEANKLKLTPEFLELKFIESISNNTKIFFGNKVPSMILDQRLLGSFLMDKSEK
;
A
#
# COMPACT_ATOMS: atom_id res chain seq x y z
N MET A 1 32.63 -54.43 32.83
CA MET A 1 32.73 -55.50 33.85
C MET A 1 33.10 -56.85 33.23
N PHE A 2 32.69 -57.16 31.99
CA PHE A 2 33.12 -58.38 31.29
C PHE A 2 34.50 -58.30 30.62
N ASP A 3 35.04 -57.10 30.40
CA ASP A 3 36.35 -56.90 29.77
C ASP A 3 37.54 -57.27 30.67
N LEU A 4 37.30 -57.51 31.98
CA LEU A 4 38.34 -57.82 32.96
C LEU A 4 38.45 -59.32 33.30
N ILE A 5 37.59 -60.16 32.70
CA ILE A 5 37.52 -61.59 33.02
C ILE A 5 38.78 -62.32 32.57
N ASP A 6 39.32 -61.93 31.41
CA ASP A 6 40.56 -62.49 30.85
C ASP A 6 41.75 -62.27 31.80
N GLU A 7 41.85 -61.08 32.40
CA GLU A 7 42.88 -60.73 33.39
C GLU A 7 42.67 -61.50 34.72
N GLN A 8 41.42 -61.56 35.21
CA GLN A 8 41.12 -62.30 36.44
C GLN A 8 41.39 -63.81 36.29
N MET A 9 41.13 -64.40 35.12
CA MET A 9 41.47 -65.80 34.86
C MET A 9 42.98 -66.01 34.73
N LYS A 10 43.69 -65.10 34.07
CA LYS A 10 45.16 -65.16 33.99
C LYS A 10 45.79 -65.22 35.38
N ASP A 11 45.40 -64.33 36.28
CA ASP A 11 45.92 -64.26 37.64
C ASP A 11 45.61 -65.54 38.44
N ALA A 12 44.39 -66.06 38.30
CA ALA A 12 43.97 -67.29 38.97
C ALA A 12 44.78 -68.52 38.53
N ILE A 13 45.03 -68.67 37.22
CA ILE A 13 45.79 -69.81 36.70
C ILE A 13 47.29 -69.64 36.99
N GLN A 14 47.84 -68.42 36.93
CA GLN A 14 49.23 -68.15 37.25
C GLN A 14 49.56 -68.54 38.69
N LYS A 15 48.65 -68.22 39.63
CA LYS A 15 48.77 -68.62 41.04
C LYS A 15 48.82 -70.14 41.21
N GLY A 16 48.03 -70.89 40.45
CA GLY A 16 48.06 -72.36 40.46
C GLY A 16 49.34 -72.93 39.84
N CYS A 17 49.82 -72.37 38.72
CA CYS A 17 51.07 -72.82 38.08
C CYS A 17 52.29 -72.60 38.98
N SER A 18 52.35 -71.50 39.75
CA SER A 18 53.42 -71.26 40.71
C SER A 18 53.49 -72.29 41.85
N GLU A 19 52.37 -72.94 42.20
CA GLU A 19 52.30 -73.95 43.27
C GLU A 19 52.68 -75.35 42.77
N TYR A 20 52.23 -75.75 41.58
CA TYR A 20 52.35 -77.13 41.09
C TYR A 20 53.42 -77.33 40.00
N ALA A 21 53.83 -76.28 39.28
CA ALA A 21 54.79 -76.37 38.18
C ALA A 21 55.66 -75.08 38.09
N PRO A 22 56.65 -74.92 39.00
CA PRO A 22 57.50 -73.74 39.01
C PRO A 22 58.32 -73.66 37.71
N GLY A 23 58.14 -72.59 36.94
CA GLY A 23 58.84 -72.35 35.67
C GLY A 23 57.93 -72.05 34.47
N ILE A 24 56.61 -72.12 34.63
CA ILE A 24 55.64 -71.75 33.58
C ILE A 24 55.04 -70.38 33.91
N GLU A 25 55.13 -69.44 32.96
CA GLU A 25 54.51 -68.11 33.03
C GLU A 25 53.43 -67.97 31.97
N ILE A 26 52.24 -67.54 32.38
CA ILE A 26 51.08 -67.35 31.52
C ILE A 26 51.07 -65.92 31.02
N ILE A 27 51.33 -65.75 29.74
CA ILE A 27 51.40 -64.43 29.10
C ILE A 27 50.00 -63.80 28.98
N GLY A 28 48.98 -64.61 28.66
CA GLY A 28 47.60 -64.15 28.57
C GLY A 28 46.59 -65.28 28.44
N VAL A 29 45.39 -65.04 28.95
CA VAL A 29 44.23 -65.93 28.81
C VAL A 29 43.20 -65.19 27.99
N ARG A 30 42.61 -65.85 26.99
CA ARG A 30 41.49 -65.30 26.23
C ARG A 30 40.30 -66.21 26.41
N VAL A 31 39.22 -65.68 26.97
CA VAL A 31 37.97 -66.41 27.10
C VAL A 31 37.22 -66.38 25.76
N THR A 32 36.72 -67.54 25.35
CA THR A 32 35.88 -67.64 24.15
C THR A 32 34.47 -67.16 24.47
N LYS A 33 33.76 -66.64 23.46
CA LYS A 33 32.37 -66.23 23.66
C LYS A 33 31.53 -67.45 24.06
N PRO A 34 30.81 -67.40 25.20
CA PRO A 34 29.98 -68.51 25.62
C PRO A 34 28.88 -68.76 24.59
N ASN A 35 28.58 -70.04 24.32
CA ASN A 35 27.47 -70.39 23.43
C ASN A 35 26.14 -70.15 24.14
N ILE A 36 25.46 -69.06 23.79
CA ILE A 36 24.17 -68.70 24.36
C ILE A 36 23.08 -69.62 23.77
N PRO A 37 22.34 -70.38 24.60
CA PRO A 37 21.21 -71.18 24.16
C PRO A 37 20.18 -70.36 23.38
N ALA A 38 19.57 -70.97 22.36
CA ALA A 38 18.63 -70.28 21.46
C ALA A 38 17.40 -69.69 22.17
N SER A 39 16.99 -70.26 23.31
CA SER A 39 15.90 -69.75 24.14
C SER A 39 16.22 -68.37 24.75
N ILE A 40 17.42 -68.19 25.29
CA ILE A 40 17.85 -66.94 25.91
C ILE A 40 18.04 -65.85 24.86
N ARG A 41 18.62 -66.21 23.70
CA ARG A 41 18.85 -65.28 22.58
C ARG A 41 17.55 -64.62 22.10
N ARG A 42 16.49 -65.42 21.89
CA ARG A 42 15.19 -64.92 21.43
C ARG A 42 14.57 -63.93 22.43
N ASN A 43 14.71 -64.16 23.72
CA ASN A 43 14.18 -63.26 24.75
C ASN A 43 14.94 -61.92 24.78
N PHE A 44 16.26 -61.94 24.60
CA PHE A 44 17.06 -60.70 24.48
C PHE A 44 16.72 -59.93 23.22
N GLU A 45 16.54 -60.62 22.09
CA GLU A 45 16.13 -59.99 20.83
C GLU A 45 14.77 -59.29 20.97
N GLN A 46 13.77 -59.95 21.57
CA GLN A 46 12.45 -59.36 21.82
C GLN A 46 12.52 -58.15 22.77
N MET A 47 13.30 -58.25 23.85
CA MET A 47 13.46 -57.15 24.80
C MET A 47 14.11 -55.93 24.16
N GLU A 48 15.13 -56.12 23.31
CA GLU A 48 15.79 -55.01 22.61
C GLU A 48 14.89 -54.39 21.53
N GLU A 49 14.06 -55.19 20.86
CA GLU A 49 13.03 -54.66 19.94
C GLU A 49 12.00 -53.80 20.68
N GLU A 50 11.49 -54.26 21.82
CA GLU A 50 10.54 -53.49 22.63
C GLU A 50 11.16 -52.20 23.18
N ARG A 51 12.40 -52.27 23.66
CA ARG A 51 13.17 -51.12 24.12
C ARG A 51 13.35 -50.09 23.00
N THR A 52 13.71 -50.55 21.80
CA THR A 52 13.89 -49.68 20.64
C THR A 52 12.56 -49.06 20.22
N LYS A 53 11.46 -49.83 20.19
CA LYS A 53 10.12 -49.32 19.90
C LYS A 53 9.68 -48.26 20.90
N ALA A 54 9.93 -48.47 22.20
CA ALA A 54 9.61 -47.51 23.25
C ALA A 54 10.38 -46.20 23.08
N LEU A 55 11.69 -46.27 22.80
CA LEU A 55 12.50 -45.08 22.53
C LEU A 55 12.01 -44.32 21.30
N ILE A 56 11.67 -45.02 20.21
CA ILE A 56 11.12 -44.41 18.99
C ILE A 56 9.78 -43.74 19.29
N ALA A 57 8.90 -44.37 20.08
CA ALA A 57 7.60 -43.80 20.43
C ALA A 57 7.76 -42.50 21.24
N ILE A 58 8.66 -42.48 22.22
CA ILE A 58 8.97 -41.28 23.01
C ILE A 58 9.50 -40.16 22.12
N GLU A 59 10.42 -40.47 21.21
CA GLU A 59 10.99 -39.44 20.33
C GLU A 59 9.95 -38.90 19.34
N ARG A 60 9.08 -39.76 18.79
CA ARG A 60 7.96 -39.34 17.95
C ARG A 60 6.98 -38.43 18.70
N GLN A 61 6.67 -38.73 19.97
CA GLN A 61 5.83 -37.87 20.81
C GLN A 61 6.46 -36.49 20.98
N LYS A 62 7.77 -36.42 21.29
CA LYS A 62 8.49 -35.15 21.41
C LYS A 62 8.52 -34.34 20.11
N VAL A 63 8.68 -35.01 18.97
CA VAL A 63 8.64 -34.34 17.66
C VAL A 63 7.24 -33.79 17.40
N ALA A 64 6.19 -34.57 17.62
CA ALA A 64 4.81 -34.12 17.44
C ALA A 64 4.45 -32.93 18.35
N GLU A 65 4.89 -32.93 19.61
CA GLU A 65 4.70 -31.79 20.52
C GLU A 65 5.40 -30.53 20.00
N LYS A 66 6.65 -30.64 19.56
CA LYS A 66 7.41 -29.51 18.99
C LYS A 66 6.83 -29.00 17.68
N GLU A 67 6.37 -29.89 16.82
CA GLU A 67 5.70 -29.54 15.56
C GLU A 67 4.41 -28.78 15.85
N ALA A 68 3.57 -29.25 16.77
CA ALA A 68 2.35 -28.56 17.17
C ALA A 68 2.63 -27.18 17.80
N GLU A 69 3.67 -27.04 18.61
CA GLU A 69 4.10 -25.73 19.11
C GLU A 69 4.60 -24.80 18.00
N THR A 70 5.33 -25.35 17.03
CA THR A 70 5.87 -24.60 15.89
C THR A 70 4.74 -24.11 14.99
N GLU A 71 3.75 -24.96 14.69
CA GLU A 71 2.56 -24.58 13.94
C GLU A 71 1.77 -23.47 14.63
N LYS A 72 1.58 -23.55 15.96
CA LYS A 72 0.95 -22.48 16.73
C LYS A 72 1.71 -21.16 16.61
N LYS A 73 3.05 -21.18 16.70
CA LYS A 73 3.88 -19.97 16.54
C LYS A 73 3.79 -19.41 15.12
N ILE A 74 3.78 -20.26 14.11
CA ILE A 74 3.61 -19.85 12.71
C ILE A 74 2.24 -19.19 12.52
N ALA A 75 1.17 -19.80 13.03
CA ALA A 75 -0.18 -19.26 12.93
C ALA A 75 -0.32 -17.90 13.61
N LEU A 76 0.24 -17.75 14.82
CA LEU A 76 0.27 -16.46 15.53
C LEU A 76 1.06 -15.40 14.76
N SER A 77 2.27 -15.74 14.31
CA SER A 77 3.09 -14.81 13.52
C SER A 77 2.42 -14.41 12.21
N GLN A 78 1.72 -15.34 11.55
CA GLN A 78 0.98 -15.03 10.33
C GLN A 78 -0.21 -14.11 10.61
N ALA A 79 -0.94 -14.33 11.71
CA ALA A 79 -2.03 -13.45 12.12
C ALA A 79 -1.51 -12.04 12.44
N GLU A 80 -0.40 -11.92 13.16
CA GLU A 80 0.26 -10.63 13.46
C GLU A 80 0.72 -9.92 12.20
N LYS A 81 1.37 -10.64 11.26
CA LYS A 81 1.77 -10.08 9.96
C LYS A 81 0.57 -9.55 9.19
N ASN A 82 -0.51 -10.32 9.11
CA ASN A 82 -1.72 -9.91 8.39
C ASN A 82 -2.38 -8.67 9.03
N ALA A 83 -2.40 -8.60 10.36
CA ALA A 83 -2.90 -7.44 11.09
C ALA A 83 -2.06 -6.19 10.79
N LEU A 84 -0.73 -6.31 10.83
CA LEU A 84 0.19 -5.21 10.53
C LEU A 84 0.06 -4.72 9.08
N VAL A 85 0.00 -5.64 8.12
CA VAL A 85 -0.22 -5.29 6.70
C VAL A 85 -1.56 -4.57 6.52
N SER A 86 -2.62 -5.03 7.19
CA SER A 86 -3.93 -4.38 7.13
C SER A 86 -3.89 -2.96 7.72
N GLN A 87 -3.14 -2.76 8.80
CA GLN A 87 -2.95 -1.44 9.40
C GLN A 87 -2.23 -0.48 8.44
N ILE A 88 -1.13 -0.94 7.82
CA ILE A 88 -0.36 -0.13 6.85
C ILE A 88 -1.24 0.24 5.65
N LEU A 89 -2.00 -0.72 5.11
CA LEU A 89 -2.92 -0.46 3.99
C LEU A 89 -4.02 0.53 4.37
N MET A 90 -4.56 0.44 5.59
CA MET A 90 -5.55 1.39 6.08
C MET A 90 -4.95 2.79 6.22
N GLU A 91 -3.75 2.91 6.79
CA GLU A 91 -3.04 4.18 6.94
C GLU A 91 -2.72 4.81 5.57
N GLN A 92 -2.23 4.02 4.62
CA GLN A 92 -2.02 4.47 3.25
C GLN A 92 -3.31 5.02 2.64
N LYS A 93 -4.43 4.30 2.79
CA LYS A 93 -5.72 4.71 2.25
C LYS A 93 -6.24 6.00 2.89
N LEU A 94 -6.04 6.18 4.20
CA LEU A 94 -6.37 7.42 4.91
C LEU A 94 -5.52 8.57 4.37
N MET A 95 -4.21 8.37 4.22
CA MET A 95 -3.29 9.38 3.69
C MET A 95 -3.66 9.78 2.25
N GLU A 96 -4.02 8.82 1.40
CA GLU A 96 -4.51 9.07 0.04
C GLU A 96 -5.80 9.90 0.06
N LYS A 97 -6.77 9.53 0.90
CA LYS A 97 -8.04 10.27 1.03
C LYS A 97 -7.85 11.68 1.57
N ASP A 98 -6.97 11.87 2.55
CA ASP A 98 -6.67 13.20 3.07
C ASP A 98 -5.91 14.06 2.07
N SER A 99 -5.03 13.46 1.26
CA SER A 99 -4.36 14.16 0.16
C SER A 99 -5.35 14.62 -0.91
N ILE A 100 -6.30 13.76 -1.29
CA ILE A 100 -7.40 14.11 -2.21
C ILE A 100 -8.23 15.27 -1.64
N ARG A 101 -8.65 15.19 -0.36
CA ARG A 101 -9.40 16.28 0.28
C ARG A 101 -8.64 17.60 0.26
N ARG A 102 -7.32 17.59 0.50
CA ARG A 102 -6.48 18.80 0.42
C ARG A 102 -6.40 19.35 -1.01
N GLN A 103 -6.25 18.48 -2.01
CA GLN A 103 -6.24 18.88 -3.41
C GLN A 103 -7.58 19.52 -3.81
N GLU A 104 -8.70 18.91 -3.44
CA GLU A 104 -10.05 19.44 -3.68
C GLU A 104 -10.25 20.80 -2.98
N ALA A 105 -9.76 20.96 -1.74
CA ALA A 105 -9.82 22.23 -1.03
C ALA A 105 -9.04 23.33 -1.77
N ILE A 106 -7.81 23.02 -2.21
CA ILE A 106 -6.98 23.96 -2.99
C ILE A 106 -7.66 24.28 -4.33
N GLU A 107 -8.21 23.29 -5.03
CA GLU A 107 -8.91 23.49 -6.29
C GLU A 107 -10.14 24.38 -6.14
N ASN A 108 -10.94 24.16 -5.10
CA ASN A 108 -12.09 24.99 -4.77
C ASN A 108 -11.67 26.44 -4.47
N GLU A 109 -10.61 26.63 -3.67
CA GLU A 109 -10.06 27.96 -3.39
C GLU A 109 -9.57 28.66 -4.66
N MET A 110 -8.83 27.94 -5.51
CA MET A 110 -8.36 28.46 -6.81
C MET A 110 -9.53 28.81 -7.73
N PHE A 111 -10.57 27.99 -7.76
CA PHE A 111 -11.76 28.24 -8.57
C PHE A 111 -12.49 29.50 -8.12
N VAL A 112 -12.75 29.64 -6.81
CA VAL A 112 -13.38 30.83 -6.24
C VAL A 112 -12.54 32.09 -6.49
N ALA A 113 -11.22 32.01 -6.30
CA ALA A 113 -10.33 33.14 -6.56
C ALA A 113 -10.34 33.55 -8.03
N ARG A 114 -10.33 32.58 -8.96
CA ARG A 114 -10.38 32.81 -10.40
C ARG A 114 -11.71 33.42 -10.83
N ASP A 115 -12.83 32.87 -10.38
CA ASP A 115 -14.16 33.34 -10.74
C ASP A 115 -14.43 34.75 -10.19
N LYS A 116 -13.97 35.01 -8.97
CA LYS A 116 -14.00 36.35 -8.38
C LYS A 116 -13.18 37.35 -9.20
N ALA A 117 -11.94 37.00 -9.56
CA ALA A 117 -11.10 37.88 -10.38
C ALA A 117 -11.72 38.18 -11.75
N GLN A 118 -12.34 37.17 -12.39
CA GLN A 118 -13.03 37.35 -13.67
C GLN A 118 -14.28 38.21 -13.51
N THR A 119 -15.06 38.01 -12.46
CA THR A 119 -16.25 38.80 -12.16
C THR A 119 -15.92 40.24 -11.82
N ASP A 120 -14.90 40.48 -11.00
CA ASP A 120 -14.41 41.81 -10.62
C ASP A 120 -13.88 42.56 -11.84
N ALA A 121 -13.13 41.89 -12.73
CA ALA A 121 -12.66 42.48 -13.98
C ALA A 121 -13.81 42.83 -14.92
N ASN A 122 -14.82 41.96 -15.05
CA ASN A 122 -16.02 42.22 -15.83
C ASN A 122 -16.83 43.39 -15.26
N PHE A 123 -17.02 43.42 -13.94
CA PHE A 123 -17.71 44.49 -13.25
C PHE A 123 -17.01 45.83 -13.47
N TYR A 124 -15.69 45.88 -13.30
CA TYR A 124 -14.89 47.07 -13.53
C TYR A 124 -14.98 47.55 -14.99
N ARG A 125 -14.90 46.63 -15.96
CA ARG A 125 -15.08 46.95 -17.38
C ARG A 125 -16.45 47.58 -17.65
N VAL A 126 -17.53 46.93 -17.21
CA VAL A 126 -18.91 47.42 -17.43
C VAL A 126 -19.13 48.77 -16.74
N MET A 127 -18.62 48.95 -15.52
CA MET A 127 -18.68 50.23 -14.82
C MET A 127 -17.97 51.34 -15.59
N LYS A 128 -16.76 51.08 -16.10
CA LYS A 128 -16.01 52.06 -16.90
C LYS A 128 -16.65 52.34 -18.24
N GLU A 129 -17.23 51.34 -18.89
CA GLU A 129 -18.02 51.53 -20.11
C GLU A 129 -19.27 52.37 -19.83
N ALA A 130 -19.98 52.14 -18.73
CA ALA A 130 -21.14 52.95 -18.34
C ALA A 130 -20.75 54.40 -18.03
N GLU A 131 -19.65 54.63 -17.30
CA GLU A 131 -19.10 55.97 -17.06
C GLU A 131 -18.72 56.67 -18.38
N ALA A 132 -18.02 55.97 -19.28
CA ALA A 132 -17.65 56.50 -20.58
C ALA A 132 -18.88 56.80 -21.45
N ASN A 133 -19.90 55.95 -21.41
CA ASN A 133 -21.14 56.16 -22.15
C ASN A 133 -21.93 57.35 -21.62
N LYS A 134 -21.93 57.61 -20.30
CA LYS A 134 -22.49 58.84 -19.73
C LYS A 134 -21.78 60.08 -20.25
N LEU A 135 -20.44 60.06 -20.34
CA LEU A 135 -19.65 61.17 -20.87
C LEU A 135 -19.85 61.37 -22.39
N LYS A 136 -20.03 60.28 -23.14
CA LYS A 136 -20.31 60.31 -24.59
C LYS A 136 -21.75 60.75 -24.92
N LEU A 137 -22.61 60.93 -23.93
CA LEU A 137 -24.01 61.32 -24.11
C LEU A 137 -24.14 62.83 -24.35
N THR A 138 -23.34 63.36 -25.28
CA THR A 138 -23.47 64.73 -25.79
C THR A 138 -24.22 64.71 -27.12
N PRO A 139 -25.08 65.71 -27.38
CA PRO A 139 -25.89 65.74 -28.58
C PRO A 139 -25.03 65.73 -29.86
N GLU A 140 -23.90 66.45 -29.88
CA GLU A 140 -23.05 66.52 -31.08
C GLU A 140 -22.36 65.18 -31.39
N PHE A 141 -21.98 64.43 -30.35
CA PHE A 141 -21.33 63.13 -30.54
C PHE A 141 -22.31 62.06 -31.04
N LEU A 142 -23.55 62.08 -30.54
CA LEU A 142 -24.61 61.18 -30.99
C LEU A 142 -24.98 61.42 -32.45
N GLU A 143 -25.07 62.68 -32.89
CA GLU A 143 -25.30 63.03 -34.29
C GLU A 143 -24.15 62.55 -35.20
N LEU A 144 -22.90 62.82 -34.82
CA LEU A 144 -21.74 62.35 -35.57
C LEU A 144 -21.74 60.82 -35.68
N LYS A 145 -21.98 60.11 -34.56
CA LYS A 145 -22.01 58.65 -34.57
C LYS A 145 -23.16 58.07 -35.36
N PHE A 146 -24.32 58.74 -35.36
CA PHE A 146 -25.45 58.36 -36.18
C PHE A 146 -25.11 58.48 -37.67
N ILE A 147 -24.56 59.62 -38.10
CA ILE A 147 -24.15 59.85 -39.50
C ILE A 147 -23.09 58.82 -39.94
N GLU A 148 -22.08 58.56 -39.11
CA GLU A 148 -21.08 57.50 -39.40
C GLU A 148 -21.74 56.11 -39.53
N SER A 149 -22.67 55.77 -38.64
CA SER A 149 -23.33 54.45 -38.65
C SER A 149 -24.22 54.28 -39.86
N ILE A 150 -24.93 55.34 -40.28
CA ILE A 150 -25.69 55.36 -41.53
C ILE A 150 -24.75 55.18 -42.71
N SER A 151 -23.69 55.99 -42.82
CA SER A 151 -22.71 55.90 -43.92
C SER A 151 -22.13 54.48 -44.07
N ASN A 152 -21.75 53.85 -42.97
CA ASN A 152 -21.14 52.52 -42.97
C ASN A 152 -22.13 51.38 -43.26
N ASN A 153 -23.39 51.48 -42.80
CA ASN A 153 -24.40 50.43 -43.00
C ASN A 153 -25.22 50.62 -44.28
N THR A 154 -25.27 51.82 -44.88
CA THR A 154 -26.02 52.04 -46.11
C THR A 154 -25.25 51.49 -47.31
N LYS A 155 -25.68 50.33 -47.82
CA LYS A 155 -25.47 50.01 -49.23
C LYS A 155 -26.35 50.96 -50.04
N ILE A 156 -25.74 51.97 -50.64
CA ILE A 156 -26.46 52.95 -51.47
C ILE A 156 -27.00 52.22 -52.71
N PHE A 157 -28.29 51.90 -52.72
CA PHE A 157 -29.00 51.40 -53.89
C PHE A 157 -29.51 52.60 -54.71
N PHE A 158 -28.88 52.86 -55.86
CA PHE A 158 -29.28 53.92 -56.78
C PHE A 158 -30.53 53.46 -57.58
N GLY A 159 -31.71 53.98 -57.23
CA GLY A 159 -32.97 53.75 -57.93
C GLY A 159 -34.01 54.81 -57.57
N ASN A 160 -35.04 54.99 -58.40
CA ASN A 160 -35.95 56.15 -58.40
C ASN A 160 -36.85 56.35 -57.15
N LYS A 161 -36.68 55.57 -56.08
CA LYS A 161 -37.34 55.77 -54.78
C LYS A 161 -36.34 55.52 -53.65
N VAL A 162 -35.86 56.60 -53.03
CA VAL A 162 -35.04 56.54 -51.82
C VAL A 162 -35.91 56.10 -50.63
N PRO A 163 -35.49 55.12 -49.81
CA PRO A 163 -36.25 54.71 -48.62
C PRO A 163 -36.45 55.88 -47.65
N SER A 164 -37.67 56.09 -47.17
CA SER A 164 -38.09 57.17 -46.27
C SER A 164 -37.42 57.17 -44.88
N MET A 165 -36.48 56.26 -44.64
CA MET A 165 -35.79 56.08 -43.36
C MET A 165 -34.84 57.25 -43.03
N ILE A 166 -34.36 57.98 -44.04
CA ILE A 166 -33.50 59.16 -43.88
C ILE A 166 -34.31 60.40 -43.41
N LEU A 167 -35.61 60.46 -43.75
CA LEU A 167 -36.47 61.62 -43.48
C LEU A 167 -37.11 61.65 -42.08
N ASP A 168 -37.03 60.55 -41.32
CA ASP A 168 -37.52 60.47 -39.93
C ASP A 168 -36.65 61.27 -38.93
N GLN A 169 -35.59 61.90 -39.44
CA GLN A 169 -34.59 62.75 -38.78
C GLN A 169 -35.15 63.84 -37.86
N ARG A 170 -36.41 64.26 -38.04
CA ARG A 170 -37.06 65.31 -37.24
C ARG A 170 -37.68 64.81 -35.92
N LEU A 171 -37.92 63.51 -35.76
CA LEU A 171 -38.58 62.95 -34.56
C LEU A 171 -37.62 62.79 -33.37
N LEU A 172 -36.35 62.51 -33.62
CA LEU A 172 -35.31 62.50 -32.57
C LEU A 172 -35.02 63.91 -32.04
N GLY A 173 -35.06 64.93 -32.90
CA GLY A 173 -34.94 66.33 -32.48
C GLY A 173 -36.06 66.78 -31.54
N SER A 174 -37.30 66.31 -31.75
CA SER A 174 -38.41 66.58 -30.82
C SER A 174 -38.28 65.84 -29.49
N PHE A 175 -37.72 64.63 -29.47
CA PHE A 175 -37.62 63.82 -28.24
C PHE A 175 -36.47 64.27 -27.32
N LEU A 176 -35.40 64.86 -27.90
CA LEU A 176 -34.29 65.43 -27.14
C LEU A 176 -34.61 66.82 -26.57
N MET A 177 -35.42 67.63 -27.26
CA MET A 177 -35.90 68.93 -26.75
C MET A 177 -36.90 68.82 -25.59
N ASP A 178 -37.77 67.79 -25.59
CA ASP A 178 -38.79 67.59 -24.54
C ASP A 178 -38.20 67.12 -23.20
N LYS A 179 -36.95 66.63 -23.18
CA LYS A 179 -36.24 66.22 -21.96
C LYS A 179 -35.34 67.28 -21.34
N SER A 180 -35.04 68.39 -22.02
CA SER A 180 -34.28 69.49 -21.43
C SER A 180 -35.16 70.51 -20.69
N GLU A 181 -36.50 70.35 -20.72
CA GLU A 181 -37.47 71.24 -20.06
C GLU A 181 -38.11 70.65 -18.77
N LYS A 182 -37.53 69.59 -18.18
CA LYS A 182 -37.89 69.11 -16.84
C LYS A 182 -36.68 68.84 -15.95
#